data_AF-A0A7X3ZXC6-F1
#
_entry.id   AF-A0A7X3ZXC6-F1
#
_cell.length_a   1.000
_cell.length_b   1.000
_cell.length_c   1.000
_cell.angle_alpha   90.00
_cell.angle_beta   90.00
_cell.angle_gamma   90.00
#
_symmetry.space_group_name_H-M   'P 1'
#
loop_
_entity.id
_entity.type
_entity.pdbx_description
1 polymer ?
#
loop_
_entity_poly.entity_id
_entity_poly.type
_entity_poly.pdbx_seq_one_letter_code
_entity_poly.pdbx_strand_id
1 'polypeptide(L)'
;MNACLPPPEPAFLALSARLGKDPLQVQGPGGNTSLKDGNVMWIKASGAELAHADLQDIFVAVDRAAALAEAHGSAGDGSCQAAVLDPHTALRPSIETTFHAAFEHAVVVHTHSVATLTHAISPEGCAAARSKLGGLPFVMVPYAKPGLPLTKSIMSRVTADTAVVILQNHGLICCGGSVPEVSELLDEVEERLAMPHRAAPYNLPEATPEPGMEWAREGWMAQQPRTCALAMSGAYYPDHVVFLGPGGLSGGGQVGAWPASLFEGIGIALRADATPSQRAMLRCLSDVLGRFPEDWSASPIGPKAEAELLNWDAEKYRQALASRP
;
A
#
# COMPACT_ATOMS: atom_id res chain seq x y z
N MET A 1 1.93 -31.70 22.12
CA MET A 1 2.98 -31.82 21.09
C MET A 1 2.66 -30.78 20.03
N ASN A 2 3.24 -29.58 20.13
CA ASN A 2 3.06 -28.56 19.09
C ASN A 2 3.92 -28.98 17.90
N ALA A 3 3.32 -29.67 16.94
CA ALA A 3 3.93 -29.83 15.64
C ALA A 3 4.15 -28.42 15.07
N CYS A 4 5.38 -28.11 14.69
CA CYS A 4 5.69 -26.88 13.97
C CYS A 4 4.80 -26.85 12.73
N LEU A 5 3.99 -25.80 12.56
CA LEU A 5 3.15 -25.67 11.38
C LEU A 5 4.04 -25.67 10.14
N PRO A 6 3.70 -26.40 9.07
CA PRO A 6 4.49 -26.35 7.84
C PRO A 6 4.47 -24.92 7.29
N PRO A 7 5.60 -24.41 6.76
CA PRO A 7 5.66 -23.07 6.20
C PRO A 7 4.68 -22.94 5.02
N PRO A 8 4.35 -21.69 4.60
CA PRO A 8 3.57 -21.46 3.39
C PRO A 8 4.19 -22.16 2.17
N GLU A 9 3.36 -22.57 1.22
CA GLU A 9 3.86 -23.27 0.03
C GLU A 9 4.85 -22.42 -0.79
N PRO A 10 5.86 -23.02 -1.45
CA PRO A 10 6.87 -22.27 -2.19
C PRO A 10 6.32 -21.36 -3.29
N ALA A 11 5.22 -21.74 -3.95
CA ALA A 11 4.60 -20.92 -4.98
C ALA A 11 4.06 -19.59 -4.42
N PHE A 12 3.46 -19.63 -3.22
CA PHE A 12 2.96 -18.45 -2.53
C PHE A 12 4.09 -17.51 -2.09
N LEU A 13 5.20 -18.07 -1.59
CA LEU A 13 6.40 -17.31 -1.24
C LEU A 13 7.01 -16.64 -2.49
N ALA A 14 7.08 -17.36 -3.61
CA ALA A 14 7.59 -16.84 -4.87
C ALA A 14 6.71 -15.72 -5.45
N LEU A 15 5.37 -15.86 -5.41
CA LEU A 15 4.44 -14.81 -5.82
C LEU A 15 4.63 -13.55 -4.96
N SER A 16 4.70 -13.72 -3.64
CA SER A 16 4.93 -12.63 -2.69
C SER A 16 6.25 -11.90 -2.98
N ALA A 17 7.34 -12.65 -3.18
CA ALA A 17 8.65 -12.09 -3.52
C ALA A 17 8.65 -11.34 -4.85
N ARG A 18 8.01 -11.91 -5.88
CA ARG A 18 7.86 -11.25 -7.20
C ARG A 18 7.19 -9.89 -7.05
N LEU A 19 6.05 -9.84 -6.37
CA LEU A 19 5.29 -8.60 -6.16
C LEU A 19 6.08 -7.58 -5.35
N GLY A 20 6.76 -8.02 -4.29
CA GLY A 20 7.59 -7.14 -3.47
C GLY A 20 8.82 -6.57 -4.18
N LYS A 21 9.35 -7.28 -5.18
CA LYS A 21 10.49 -6.84 -6.01
C LYS A 21 10.07 -5.89 -7.13
N ASP A 22 8.77 -5.78 -7.43
CA ASP A 22 8.25 -4.84 -8.42
C ASP A 22 7.77 -3.53 -7.75
N PRO A 23 8.50 -2.41 -7.92
CA PRO A 23 8.12 -1.13 -7.32
C PRO A 23 6.81 -0.56 -7.88
N LEU A 24 6.30 -1.07 -9.00
CA LEU A 24 4.99 -0.67 -9.52
C LEU A 24 3.83 -1.41 -8.84
N GLN A 25 4.11 -2.51 -8.14
CA GLN A 25 3.11 -3.29 -7.38
C GLN A 25 3.16 -2.95 -5.88
N VAL A 26 4.36 -2.98 -5.29
CA VAL A 26 4.55 -2.85 -3.84
C VAL A 26 5.72 -1.92 -3.55
N GLN A 27 5.56 -1.03 -2.59
CA GLN A 27 6.61 -0.08 -2.20
C GLN A 27 7.00 -0.26 -0.73
N GLY A 28 8.24 -0.69 -0.50
CA GLY A 28 8.78 -0.97 0.83
C GLY A 28 7.87 -1.94 1.60
N PRO A 29 7.45 -1.60 2.83
CA PRO A 29 6.61 -2.47 3.67
C PRO A 29 5.10 -2.36 3.33
N GLY A 30 4.71 -1.65 2.28
CA GLY A 30 3.33 -1.61 1.78
C GLY A 30 2.85 -2.97 1.27
N GLY A 31 1.54 -3.11 1.02
CA GLY A 31 0.93 -4.35 0.56
C GLY A 31 1.08 -5.54 1.52
N ASN A 32 0.31 -6.60 1.28
CA ASN A 32 0.39 -7.85 2.03
C ASN A 32 -0.28 -9.01 1.29
N THR A 33 0.13 -10.22 1.62
CA THR A 33 -0.41 -11.45 1.03
C THR A 33 -0.79 -12.41 2.14
N SER A 34 -1.81 -13.24 1.89
CA SER A 34 -2.18 -14.34 2.77
C SER A 34 -2.50 -15.63 2.01
N LEU A 35 -2.19 -16.75 2.66
CA LEU A 35 -2.55 -18.10 2.23
C LEU A 35 -3.33 -18.79 3.34
N LYS A 36 -4.46 -19.41 2.99
CA LYS A 36 -5.32 -20.14 3.92
C LYS A 36 -5.24 -21.63 3.66
N ASP A 37 -5.06 -22.40 4.73
CA ASP A 37 -5.17 -23.86 4.74
C ASP A 37 -6.02 -24.28 5.95
N GLY A 38 -7.28 -24.65 5.67
CA GLY A 38 -8.29 -24.87 6.71
C GLY A 38 -8.51 -23.62 7.58
N ASN A 39 -8.28 -23.77 8.90
CA ASN A 39 -8.40 -22.68 9.87
C ASN A 39 -7.08 -21.91 10.11
N VAL A 40 -5.98 -22.33 9.46
CA VAL A 40 -4.71 -21.60 9.54
C VAL A 40 -4.66 -20.60 8.39
N MET A 41 -4.34 -19.35 8.71
CA MET A 41 -4.01 -18.33 7.71
C MET A 41 -2.60 -17.82 7.94
N TRP A 42 -1.75 -17.98 6.94
CA TRP A 42 -0.46 -17.31 6.88
C TRP A 42 -0.67 -15.90 6.35
N ILE A 43 -0.18 -14.89 7.06
CA ILE A 43 -0.32 -13.47 6.69
C ILE A 43 1.03 -12.77 6.82
N LYS A 44 1.34 -11.85 5.91
CA LYS A 44 2.56 -11.03 5.99
C LYS A 44 2.67 -10.35 7.36
N ALA A 45 3.84 -10.40 7.98
CA ALA A 45 4.12 -9.68 9.20
C ALA A 45 4.13 -8.15 8.97
N SER A 46 3.65 -7.40 9.97
CA SER A 46 3.70 -5.94 9.95
C SER A 46 5.14 -5.43 9.89
N GLY A 47 5.42 -4.52 8.96
CA GLY A 47 6.75 -3.94 8.76
C GLY A 47 7.72 -4.80 7.95
N ALA A 48 7.37 -6.05 7.63
CA ALA A 48 8.15 -6.87 6.70
C ALA A 48 7.89 -6.49 5.24
N GLU A 49 8.89 -6.70 4.39
CA GLU A 49 8.82 -6.45 2.96
C GLU A 49 8.57 -7.75 2.21
N LEU A 50 7.57 -7.75 1.33
CA LEU A 50 7.24 -8.93 0.50
C LEU A 50 8.43 -9.36 -0.37
N ALA A 51 9.34 -8.43 -0.71
CA ALA A 51 10.55 -8.70 -1.50
C ALA A 51 11.46 -9.76 -0.88
N HIS A 52 11.36 -9.99 0.43
CA HIS A 52 12.15 -10.97 1.18
C HIS A 52 11.41 -12.28 1.44
N ALA A 53 10.21 -12.48 0.87
CA ALA A 53 9.38 -13.66 1.12
C ALA A 53 10.06 -15.00 0.75
N ASP A 54 11.00 -14.99 -0.19
CA ASP A 54 11.76 -16.16 -0.62
C ASP A 54 13.11 -16.32 0.11
N LEU A 55 13.45 -15.38 1.01
CA LEU A 55 14.74 -15.31 1.70
C LEU A 55 14.63 -15.35 3.23
N GLN A 56 13.48 -14.94 3.77
CA GLN A 56 13.26 -14.76 5.21
C GLN A 56 11.87 -15.23 5.61
N ASP A 57 11.73 -15.68 6.85
CA ASP A 57 10.43 -16.00 7.45
C ASP A 57 9.70 -14.70 7.79
N ILE A 58 8.88 -14.21 6.85
CA ILE A 58 8.12 -12.96 7.00
C ILE A 58 6.61 -13.17 7.23
N PHE A 59 6.17 -14.42 7.36
CA PHE A 59 4.76 -14.78 7.52
C PHE A 59 4.46 -15.24 8.95
N VAL A 60 3.30 -14.83 9.45
CA VAL A 60 2.78 -15.21 10.77
C VAL A 60 1.56 -16.10 10.53
N ALA A 61 1.52 -17.26 11.20
CA ALA A 61 0.34 -18.11 11.22
C ALA A 61 -0.65 -17.60 12.27
N VAL A 62 -1.89 -17.37 11.84
CA VAL A 62 -3.00 -16.97 12.72
C VAL A 62 -4.18 -17.94 12.61
N ASP A 63 -4.95 -18.06 13.69
CA ASP A 63 -6.27 -18.68 13.70
C ASP A 63 -7.24 -17.81 12.90
N ARG A 64 -7.69 -18.32 11.76
CA ARG A 64 -8.57 -17.61 10.84
C ARG A 64 -9.92 -17.30 11.48
N ALA A 65 -10.50 -18.22 12.25
CA ALA A 65 -11.79 -18.00 12.91
C ALA A 65 -11.70 -16.89 13.97
N ALA A 66 -10.60 -16.84 14.73
CA ALA A 66 -10.34 -15.74 15.66
C ALA A 66 -10.17 -14.40 14.93
N ALA A 67 -9.37 -14.36 13.86
CA ALA A 67 -9.19 -13.14 13.05
C ALA A 67 -10.51 -12.68 12.39
N LEU A 68 -11.36 -13.61 11.96
CA LEU A 68 -12.68 -13.32 11.41
C LEU A 68 -13.63 -12.76 12.48
N ALA A 69 -13.58 -13.29 13.71
CA ALA A 69 -14.35 -12.75 14.84
C ALA A 69 -13.97 -11.28 15.13
N GLU A 70 -12.68 -10.95 15.04
CA GLU A 70 -12.20 -9.56 15.11
C GLU A 70 -12.68 -8.71 13.94
N ALA A 71 -12.68 -9.23 12.71
CA ALA A 71 -13.22 -8.53 11.53
C ALA A 71 -14.70 -8.13 11.71
N HIS A 72 -15.49 -9.01 12.33
CA HIS A 72 -16.89 -8.72 12.69
C HIS A 72 -17.04 -7.80 13.91
N GLY A 73 -15.96 -7.46 14.61
CA GLY A 73 -15.99 -6.69 15.85
C GLY A 73 -16.67 -7.43 17.01
N SER A 74 -16.72 -8.77 16.93
CA SER A 74 -17.31 -9.62 17.97
C SER A 74 -16.29 -10.00 19.07
N ALA A 75 -15.00 -9.78 18.79
CA ALA A 75 -13.88 -10.01 19.70
C ALA A 75 -12.70 -9.09 19.34
N GLY A 76 -11.71 -8.99 20.22
CA GLY A 76 -10.42 -8.35 19.97
C GLY A 76 -10.48 -6.85 19.64
N ASP A 77 -9.35 -6.32 19.19
CA ASP A 77 -9.15 -4.90 18.81
C ASP A 77 -8.85 -4.72 17.31
N GLY A 78 -8.86 -5.81 16.53
CA GLY A 78 -8.55 -5.82 15.11
C GLY A 78 -7.06 -5.99 14.79
N SER A 79 -6.19 -6.09 15.79
CA SER A 79 -4.77 -6.36 15.59
C SER A 79 -4.46 -7.81 15.24
N CYS A 80 -5.39 -8.74 15.54
CA CYS A 80 -5.20 -10.18 15.40
C CYS A 80 -3.99 -10.75 16.17
N GLN A 81 -3.44 -10.01 17.15
CA GLN A 81 -2.30 -10.47 17.94
C GLN A 81 -2.68 -11.69 18.80
N ALA A 82 -3.91 -11.73 19.31
CA ALA A 82 -4.43 -12.87 20.08
C ALA A 82 -4.74 -14.10 19.20
N ALA A 83 -4.80 -13.92 17.88
CA ALA A 83 -5.02 -15.00 16.92
C ALA A 83 -3.72 -15.73 16.52
N VAL A 84 -2.54 -15.23 16.91
CA VAL A 84 -1.25 -15.83 16.53
C VAL A 84 -1.11 -17.24 17.11
N LEU A 85 -0.80 -18.20 16.24
CA LEU A 85 -0.74 -19.63 16.59
C LEU A 85 0.61 -20.05 17.19
N ASP A 86 1.70 -19.42 16.77
CA ASP A 86 3.03 -19.66 17.32
C ASP A 86 3.32 -18.65 18.46
N PRO A 87 3.29 -19.06 19.74
CA PRO A 87 3.57 -18.16 20.85
C PRO A 87 5.04 -17.72 20.93
N HIS A 88 5.94 -18.35 20.17
CA HIS A 88 7.36 -18.01 20.15
C HIS A 88 7.73 -16.99 19.08
N THR A 89 6.83 -16.70 18.13
CA THR A 89 7.11 -15.69 17.11
C THR A 89 7.18 -14.30 17.71
N ALA A 90 8.24 -13.55 17.37
CA ALA A 90 8.34 -12.13 17.69
C ALA A 90 7.66 -11.24 16.63
N LEU A 91 7.23 -11.84 15.51
CA LEU A 91 6.55 -11.14 14.42
C LEU A 91 5.11 -10.83 14.81
N ARG A 92 4.62 -9.68 14.34
CA ARG A 92 3.22 -9.29 14.49
C ARG A 92 2.50 -9.44 13.16
N PRO A 93 1.25 -9.92 13.13
CA PRO A 93 0.49 -10.00 11.89
C PRO A 93 0.23 -8.60 11.31
N SER A 94 -0.06 -8.52 10.00
CA SER A 94 -0.42 -7.26 9.35
C SER A 94 -1.60 -6.58 10.05
N ILE A 95 -1.63 -5.25 10.07
CA ILE A 95 -2.79 -4.47 10.55
C ILE A 95 -4.07 -4.72 9.74
N GLU A 96 -3.93 -5.36 8.58
CA GLU A 96 -4.99 -5.65 7.61
C GLU A 96 -5.45 -7.11 7.64
N THR A 97 -4.92 -7.90 8.57
CA THR A 97 -5.25 -9.33 8.75
C THR A 97 -6.76 -9.60 8.79
N THR A 98 -7.54 -8.67 9.37
CA THR A 98 -8.99 -8.84 9.50
C THR A 98 -9.71 -8.95 8.15
N PHE A 99 -9.35 -8.15 7.13
CA PHE A 99 -9.99 -8.33 5.82
C PHE A 99 -9.49 -9.58 5.10
N HIS A 100 -8.22 -9.96 5.28
CA HIS A 100 -7.71 -11.21 4.71
C HIS A 100 -8.50 -12.42 5.22
N ALA A 101 -8.82 -12.45 6.52
CA ALA A 101 -9.64 -13.49 7.13
C ALA A 101 -11.08 -13.49 6.59
N ALA A 102 -11.62 -12.32 6.23
CA ALA A 102 -12.99 -12.15 5.75
C ALA A 102 -13.22 -12.67 4.33
N PHE A 103 -12.20 -12.72 3.48
CA PHE A 103 -12.30 -13.37 2.17
C PHE A 103 -12.33 -14.90 2.31
N GLU A 104 -13.23 -15.56 1.60
CA GLU A 104 -13.32 -17.02 1.62
C GLU A 104 -12.19 -17.71 0.84
N HIS A 105 -11.72 -17.06 -0.22
CA HIS A 105 -10.64 -17.47 -1.11
C HIS A 105 -9.35 -17.88 -0.38
N ALA A 106 -8.68 -18.91 -0.89
CA ALA A 106 -7.46 -19.46 -0.29
C ALA A 106 -6.30 -18.45 -0.34
N VAL A 107 -6.16 -17.74 -1.46
CA VAL A 107 -5.10 -16.74 -1.66
C VAL A 107 -5.73 -15.35 -1.72
N VAL A 108 -5.16 -14.41 -0.98
CA VAL A 108 -5.54 -12.99 -1.01
C VAL A 108 -4.26 -12.17 -1.13
N VAL A 109 -4.19 -11.33 -2.15
CA VAL A 109 -3.06 -10.45 -2.43
C VAL A 109 -3.56 -9.03 -2.40
N HIS A 110 -2.93 -8.19 -1.57
CA HIS A 110 -3.14 -6.75 -1.53
C HIS A 110 -1.87 -6.04 -1.98
N THR A 111 -1.97 -5.22 -3.02
CA THR A 111 -0.88 -4.40 -3.54
C THR A 111 -1.23 -2.92 -3.50
N HIS A 112 -0.19 -2.08 -3.48
CA HIS A 112 -0.30 -0.64 -3.68
C HIS A 112 0.07 -0.32 -5.14
N SER A 113 -0.61 -1.02 -6.05
CA SER A 113 -0.37 -0.94 -7.49
C SER A 113 -0.44 0.50 -7.98
N VAL A 114 0.60 0.97 -8.67
CA VAL A 114 0.66 2.29 -9.31
C VAL A 114 -0.44 2.43 -10.35
N ALA A 115 -0.72 1.37 -11.13
CA ALA A 115 -1.78 1.37 -12.12
C ALA A 115 -3.15 1.59 -11.46
N THR A 116 -3.40 0.88 -10.34
CA THR A 116 -4.61 1.03 -9.55
C THR A 116 -4.69 2.41 -8.89
N LEU A 117 -3.63 2.87 -8.21
CA LEU A 117 -3.58 4.17 -7.54
C LEU A 117 -3.84 5.33 -8.51
N THR A 118 -3.29 5.27 -9.73
CA THR A 118 -3.54 6.27 -10.79
C THR A 118 -5.03 6.48 -11.05
N HIS A 119 -5.84 5.41 -10.97
CA HIS A 119 -7.30 5.48 -11.12
C HIS A 119 -8.00 5.82 -9.80
N ALA A 120 -7.56 5.19 -8.71
CA ALA A 120 -8.25 5.16 -7.43
C ALA A 120 -8.18 6.48 -6.65
N ILE A 121 -7.32 7.42 -7.07
CA ILE A 121 -7.21 8.76 -6.47
C ILE A 121 -8.06 9.80 -7.21
N SER A 122 -8.84 9.40 -8.23
CA SER A 122 -9.59 10.30 -9.12
C SER A 122 -11.03 9.84 -9.29
N PRO A 123 -12.03 10.74 -9.26
CA PRO A 123 -13.40 10.40 -9.64
C PRO A 123 -13.50 9.91 -11.09
N GLU A 124 -12.82 10.59 -12.02
CA GLU A 124 -12.76 10.21 -13.44
C GLU A 124 -12.01 8.89 -13.61
N GLY A 125 -10.89 8.72 -12.91
CA GLY A 125 -10.13 7.48 -12.87
C GLY A 125 -10.94 6.30 -12.34
N CYS A 126 -11.75 6.51 -11.30
CA CYS A 126 -12.68 5.50 -10.80
C CYS A 126 -13.74 5.12 -11.84
N ALA A 127 -14.24 6.07 -12.63
CA ALA A 127 -15.16 5.75 -13.74
C ALA A 127 -14.44 4.95 -14.84
N ALA A 128 -13.21 5.34 -15.21
CA ALA A 128 -12.40 4.63 -16.19
C ALA A 128 -12.07 3.19 -15.74
N ALA A 129 -11.69 3.00 -14.48
CA ALA A 129 -11.41 1.67 -13.92
C ALA A 129 -12.65 0.76 -13.99
N ARG A 130 -13.85 1.29 -13.69
CA ARG A 130 -15.10 0.51 -13.84
C ARG A 130 -15.34 0.05 -15.27
N SER A 131 -15.02 0.89 -16.26
CA SER A 131 -15.12 0.51 -17.66
C SER A 131 -14.08 -0.55 -18.06
N LYS A 132 -12.82 -0.35 -17.66
CA LYS A 132 -11.68 -1.23 -18.02
C LYS A 132 -11.77 -2.62 -17.39
N LEU A 133 -12.27 -2.69 -16.16
CA LEU A 133 -12.46 -3.95 -15.42
C LEU A 133 -13.83 -4.60 -15.71
N GLY A 134 -14.59 -4.07 -16.67
CA GLY A 134 -15.85 -4.67 -17.10
C GLY A 134 -15.68 -6.15 -17.43
N GLY A 135 -16.60 -6.98 -16.91
CA GLY A 135 -16.58 -8.43 -17.06
C GLY A 135 -15.84 -9.21 -15.97
N LEU A 136 -15.03 -8.54 -15.13
CA LEU A 136 -14.45 -9.17 -13.94
C LEU A 136 -15.41 -9.06 -12.75
N PRO A 137 -15.40 -10.02 -11.80
CA PRO A 137 -16.18 -9.95 -10.57
C PRO A 137 -15.52 -8.97 -9.58
N PHE A 138 -15.50 -7.69 -9.96
CA PHE A 138 -14.83 -6.64 -9.20
C PHE A 138 -15.83 -5.75 -8.43
N VAL A 139 -15.38 -5.22 -7.29
CA VAL A 139 -16.09 -4.16 -6.57
C VAL A 139 -15.15 -2.99 -6.28
N MET A 140 -15.74 -1.81 -6.08
CA MET A 140 -15.00 -0.61 -5.67
C MET A 140 -15.44 -0.19 -4.26
N VAL A 141 -14.46 0.00 -3.39
CA VAL A 141 -14.64 0.33 -1.97
C VAL A 141 -14.18 1.77 -1.75
N PRO A 142 -15.03 2.65 -1.18
CA PRO A 142 -14.64 4.00 -0.82
C PRO A 142 -13.50 4.00 0.20
N TYR A 143 -12.73 5.08 0.20
CA TYR A 143 -11.67 5.27 1.18
C TYR A 143 -12.20 5.08 2.61
N ALA A 144 -11.47 4.28 3.37
CA ALA A 144 -11.62 4.11 4.79
C ALA A 144 -10.23 3.90 5.39
N LYS A 145 -10.05 4.31 6.65
CA LYS A 145 -8.79 4.11 7.37
C LYS A 145 -8.42 2.62 7.38
N PRO A 146 -7.16 2.25 7.07
CA PRO A 146 -6.68 0.86 7.15
C PRO A 146 -7.03 0.19 8.50
N GLY A 147 -7.11 -1.14 8.51
CA GLY A 147 -7.61 -1.91 9.66
C GLY A 147 -9.14 -2.02 9.68
N LEU A 148 -9.74 -2.09 10.87
CA LEU A 148 -11.18 -2.40 11.03
C LEU A 148 -12.15 -1.50 10.24
N PRO A 149 -11.95 -0.17 10.12
CA PRO A 149 -12.85 0.66 9.30
C PRO A 149 -12.87 0.23 7.84
N LEU A 150 -11.69 -0.03 7.26
CA LEU A 150 -11.55 -0.57 5.91
C LEU A 150 -12.15 -1.97 5.78
N THR A 151 -11.87 -2.86 6.74
CA THR A 151 -12.44 -4.22 6.75
C THR A 151 -13.96 -4.19 6.69
N LYS A 152 -14.61 -3.35 7.50
CA LYS A 152 -16.08 -3.17 7.47
C LYS A 152 -16.56 -2.64 6.12
N SER A 153 -15.85 -1.69 5.52
CA SER A 153 -16.17 -1.14 4.20
C SER A 153 -16.11 -2.21 3.11
N ILE A 154 -15.06 -3.06 3.12
CA ILE A 154 -14.90 -4.20 2.21
C ILE A 154 -16.04 -5.20 2.40
N MET A 155 -16.27 -5.67 3.63
CA MET A 155 -17.28 -6.68 3.94
C MET A 155 -18.71 -6.26 3.58
N SER A 156 -18.98 -4.95 3.56
CA SER A 156 -20.30 -4.43 3.13
C SER A 156 -20.57 -4.52 1.62
N ARG A 157 -19.56 -4.86 0.81
CA ARG A 157 -19.60 -4.79 -0.66
C ARG A 157 -19.20 -6.08 -1.35
N VAL A 158 -18.31 -6.87 -0.75
CA VAL A 158 -17.85 -8.12 -1.34
C VAL A 158 -18.93 -9.21 -1.24
N THR A 159 -18.88 -10.13 -2.20
CA THR A 159 -19.68 -11.36 -2.24
C THR A 159 -18.73 -12.55 -2.33
N ALA A 160 -19.25 -13.79 -2.25
CA ALA A 160 -18.43 -14.99 -2.44
C ALA A 160 -17.73 -15.03 -3.82
N ASP A 161 -18.37 -14.45 -4.85
CA ASP A 161 -17.84 -14.42 -6.22
C ASP A 161 -16.80 -13.31 -6.43
N THR A 162 -16.67 -12.35 -5.50
CA THR A 162 -15.75 -11.21 -5.67
C THR A 162 -14.31 -11.70 -5.69
N ALA A 163 -13.59 -11.40 -6.78
CA ALA A 163 -12.17 -11.73 -6.95
C ALA A 163 -11.26 -10.50 -7.03
N VAL A 164 -11.82 -9.32 -7.31
CA VAL A 164 -11.06 -8.06 -7.46
C VAL A 164 -11.70 -6.95 -6.63
N VAL A 165 -10.90 -6.22 -5.87
CA VAL A 165 -11.36 -5.05 -5.10
C VAL A 165 -10.45 -3.87 -5.34
N ILE A 166 -11.01 -2.79 -5.88
CA ILE A 166 -10.32 -1.49 -5.96
C ILE A 166 -10.66 -0.69 -4.71
N LEU A 167 -9.64 -0.39 -3.91
CA LEU A 167 -9.74 0.46 -2.73
C LEU A 167 -9.41 1.90 -3.14
N GLN A 168 -10.41 2.78 -3.11
CA GLN A 168 -10.20 4.21 -3.40
C GLN A 168 -9.10 4.76 -2.48
N ASN A 169 -8.17 5.50 -3.08
CA ASN A 169 -7.03 6.10 -2.38
C ASN A 169 -6.18 5.10 -1.58
N HIS A 170 -6.10 3.82 -1.96
CA HIS A 170 -5.34 2.84 -1.18
C HIS A 170 -4.65 1.77 -2.02
N GLY A 171 -5.37 1.05 -2.89
CA GLY A 171 -4.72 -0.01 -3.66
C GLY A 171 -5.68 -1.06 -4.22
N LEU A 172 -5.14 -2.24 -4.47
CA LEU A 172 -5.80 -3.37 -5.13
C LEU A 172 -5.83 -4.57 -4.20
N ILE A 173 -6.92 -5.33 -4.21
CA ILE A 173 -6.96 -6.69 -3.69
C ILE A 173 -7.37 -7.63 -4.82
N CYS A 174 -6.60 -8.69 -5.04
CA CYS A 174 -7.00 -9.83 -5.87
C CYS A 174 -7.03 -11.10 -5.02
N CYS A 175 -8.03 -11.95 -5.22
CA CYS A 175 -8.20 -13.18 -4.45
C CYS A 175 -8.78 -14.31 -5.30
N GLY A 176 -8.50 -15.55 -4.90
CA GLY A 176 -8.86 -16.74 -5.66
C GLY A 176 -8.50 -18.05 -4.95
N GLY A 177 -8.81 -19.17 -5.59
CA GLY A 177 -8.63 -20.51 -5.04
C GLY A 177 -7.19 -21.00 -5.04
N SER A 178 -6.32 -20.43 -5.87
CA SER A 178 -4.91 -20.86 -6.00
C SER A 178 -3.95 -19.72 -6.33
N VAL A 179 -2.66 -19.94 -6.08
CA VAL A 179 -1.60 -18.98 -6.41
C VAL A 179 -1.54 -18.66 -7.92
N PRO A 180 -1.59 -19.63 -8.85
CA PRO A 180 -1.59 -19.33 -10.28
C PRO A 180 -2.79 -18.48 -10.71
N GLU A 181 -3.99 -18.83 -10.26
CA GLU A 181 -5.23 -18.09 -10.57
C GLU A 181 -5.14 -16.62 -10.12
N VAL A 182 -4.67 -16.37 -8.89
CA VAL A 182 -4.51 -14.99 -8.39
C VAL A 182 -3.40 -14.25 -9.11
N SER A 183 -2.31 -14.94 -9.48
CA SER A 183 -1.23 -14.33 -10.26
C SER A 183 -1.71 -13.89 -11.64
N GLU A 184 -2.45 -14.74 -12.35
CA GLU A 184 -3.03 -14.44 -13.67
C GLU A 184 -4.05 -13.29 -13.58
N LEU A 185 -4.92 -13.30 -12.58
CA LEU A 185 -5.88 -12.24 -12.34
C LEU A 185 -5.21 -10.90 -12.03
N LEU A 186 -4.14 -10.89 -11.24
CA LEU A 186 -3.34 -9.69 -10.99
C LEU A 186 -2.77 -9.15 -12.30
N ASP A 187 -2.11 -10.00 -13.09
CA ASP A 187 -1.48 -9.56 -14.34
C ASP A 187 -2.54 -9.01 -15.32
N GLU A 188 -3.74 -9.62 -15.39
CA GLU A 188 -4.87 -9.10 -16.19
C GLU A 188 -5.39 -7.74 -15.69
N VAL A 189 -5.58 -7.57 -14.39
CA VAL A 189 -6.04 -6.29 -13.81
C VAL A 189 -5.01 -5.19 -14.06
N GLU A 190 -3.73 -5.49 -13.87
CA GLU A 190 -2.63 -4.55 -14.10
C GLU A 190 -2.52 -4.15 -15.57
N GLU A 191 -2.68 -5.10 -16.50
CA GLU A 191 -2.70 -4.81 -17.94
C GLU A 191 -3.90 -3.91 -18.32
N ARG A 192 -5.11 -4.24 -17.84
CA ARG A 192 -6.32 -3.45 -18.10
C ARG A 192 -6.22 -2.03 -17.53
N LEU A 193 -5.58 -1.87 -16.36
CA LEU A 193 -5.38 -0.58 -15.71
C LEU A 193 -4.09 0.13 -16.12
N ALA A 194 -3.27 -0.45 -16.99
CA ALA A 194 -2.03 0.18 -17.40
C ALA A 194 -2.27 1.58 -18.00
N MET A 195 -1.38 2.51 -17.65
CA MET A 195 -1.39 3.89 -18.12
C MET A 195 0.02 4.28 -18.60
N PRO A 196 0.13 5.03 -19.70
CA PRO A 196 1.44 5.44 -20.22
C PRO A 196 2.12 6.39 -19.22
N HIS A 197 3.41 6.16 -18.98
CA HIS A 197 4.23 7.05 -18.17
C HIS A 197 4.71 8.24 -19.03
N ARG A 198 4.36 9.46 -18.59
CA ARG A 198 4.60 10.75 -19.24
C ARG A 198 5.35 11.72 -18.32
N ALA A 199 6.41 11.27 -17.66
CA ALA A 199 7.29 12.18 -16.95
C ALA A 199 8.12 13.02 -17.94
N ALA A 200 8.23 14.33 -17.66
CA ALA A 200 9.10 15.21 -18.42
C ALA A 200 10.58 14.93 -18.09
N PRO A 201 11.51 15.15 -19.03
CA PRO A 201 12.93 15.18 -18.71
C PRO A 201 13.21 16.17 -17.59
N TYR A 202 14.09 15.81 -16.66
CA TYR A 202 14.46 16.65 -15.54
C TYR A 202 15.96 16.72 -15.38
N ASN A 203 16.45 17.95 -15.27
CA ASN A 203 17.82 18.24 -14.88
C ASN A 203 17.80 18.60 -13.39
N LEU A 204 18.70 17.99 -12.63
CA LEU A 204 18.91 18.37 -11.24
C LEU A 204 19.26 19.87 -11.17
N PRO A 205 18.74 20.60 -10.16
CA PRO A 205 19.10 21.99 -9.96
C PRO A 205 20.61 22.18 -9.81
N GLU A 206 21.14 23.25 -10.39
CA GLU A 206 22.56 23.61 -10.25
C GLU A 206 22.90 24.06 -8.83
N ALA A 207 21.94 24.68 -8.14
CA ALA A 207 22.10 25.11 -6.76
C ALA A 207 22.28 23.91 -5.83
N THR A 208 23.18 24.02 -4.86
CA THR A 208 23.30 23.01 -3.80
C THR A 208 22.05 23.08 -2.90
N PRO A 209 21.43 21.94 -2.55
CA PRO A 209 20.34 21.92 -1.58
C PRO A 209 20.87 22.26 -0.17
N GLU A 210 19.97 22.56 0.76
CA GLU A 210 20.32 22.82 2.15
C GLU A 210 21.16 21.68 2.78
N PRO A 211 22.07 21.96 3.74
CA PRO A 211 22.88 20.93 4.38
C PRO A 211 22.04 19.77 4.92
N GLY A 212 22.42 18.54 4.56
CA GLY A 212 21.68 17.32 4.94
C GLY A 212 20.55 16.93 3.98
N MET A 213 20.35 17.68 2.90
CA MET A 213 19.41 17.36 1.82
C MET A 213 20.16 17.02 0.51
N GLU A 214 19.46 16.36 -0.40
CA GLU A 214 19.88 16.08 -1.77
C GLU A 214 18.72 16.31 -2.74
N TRP A 215 19.02 16.66 -3.99
CA TRP A 215 17.98 16.78 -5.01
C TRP A 215 17.52 15.39 -5.47
N ALA A 216 16.22 15.13 -5.34
CA ALA A 216 15.59 13.90 -5.78
C ALA A 216 15.42 13.88 -7.31
N ARG A 217 15.48 12.68 -7.91
CA ARG A 217 15.27 12.47 -9.36
C ARG A 217 13.83 12.71 -9.78
N GLU A 218 12.93 12.58 -8.82
CA GLU A 218 11.49 12.84 -8.92
C GLU A 218 11.19 14.35 -8.99
N GLY A 219 12.20 15.21 -8.92
CA GLY A 219 12.07 16.67 -8.95
C GLY A 219 11.44 17.23 -10.23
N TRP A 220 11.29 16.43 -11.30
CA TRP A 220 10.51 16.79 -12.48
C TRP A 220 9.08 17.22 -12.13
N MET A 221 8.50 16.66 -11.05
CA MET A 221 7.18 17.02 -10.56
C MET A 221 7.09 18.49 -10.16
N ALA A 222 8.18 19.08 -9.65
CA ALA A 222 8.23 20.47 -9.22
C ALA A 222 8.28 21.46 -10.40
N GLN A 223 8.76 21.03 -11.56
CA GLN A 223 8.98 21.88 -12.74
C GLN A 223 7.79 21.90 -13.69
N GLN A 224 6.82 21.00 -13.51
CA GLN A 224 5.59 20.95 -14.30
C GLN A 224 4.45 21.57 -13.49
N PRO A 225 3.86 22.72 -13.90
CA PRO A 225 2.92 23.47 -13.06
C PRO A 225 1.75 22.63 -12.53
N ARG A 226 1.13 21.82 -13.38
CA ARG A 226 0.03 20.93 -12.98
C ARG A 226 0.49 19.86 -12.00
N THR A 227 1.59 19.18 -12.30
CA THR A 227 2.12 18.11 -11.44
C THR A 227 2.58 18.65 -10.09
N CYS A 228 3.19 19.84 -10.07
CA CYS A 228 3.60 20.54 -8.87
C CYS A 228 2.39 20.83 -7.97
N ALA A 229 1.34 21.42 -8.54
CA ALA A 229 0.09 21.66 -7.82
C ALA A 229 -0.51 20.36 -7.26
N LEU A 230 -0.54 19.28 -8.04
CA LEU A 230 -1.02 17.97 -7.58
C LEU A 230 -0.16 17.42 -6.43
N ALA A 231 1.16 17.46 -6.54
CA ALA A 231 2.08 16.95 -5.53
C ALA A 231 2.01 17.72 -4.19
N MET A 232 1.58 18.99 -4.24
CA MET A 232 1.38 19.84 -3.05
C MET A 232 -0.05 19.83 -2.50
N SER A 233 -1.02 19.27 -3.22
CA SER A 233 -2.45 19.38 -2.86
C SER A 233 -2.90 18.53 -1.66
N GLY A 234 -2.07 17.59 -1.23
CA GLY A 234 -2.37 16.65 -0.15
C GLY A 234 -1.80 15.26 -0.42
N ALA A 235 -1.91 14.38 0.57
CA ALA A 235 -1.58 12.97 0.41
C ALA A 235 -2.74 12.22 -0.25
N TYR A 236 -2.40 11.29 -1.13
CA TYR A 236 -3.39 10.55 -1.93
C TYR A 236 -3.72 9.17 -1.38
N TYR A 237 -2.90 8.60 -0.51
CA TYR A 237 -3.08 7.25 0.02
C TYR A 237 -2.34 7.10 1.37
N PRO A 238 -2.70 6.13 2.23
CA PRO A 238 -2.19 6.05 3.60
C PRO A 238 -0.66 6.05 3.73
N ASP A 239 0.02 5.24 2.92
CA ASP A 239 1.49 5.15 2.97
C ASP A 239 2.18 6.44 2.51
N HIS A 240 1.53 7.25 1.65
CA HIS A 240 2.02 8.59 1.32
C HIS A 240 2.15 9.42 2.60
N VAL A 241 1.10 9.43 3.44
CA VAL A 241 1.12 10.17 4.72
C VAL A 241 2.19 9.63 5.66
N VAL A 242 2.25 8.31 5.81
CA VAL A 242 3.16 7.67 6.77
C VAL A 242 4.62 7.94 6.42
N PHE A 243 5.00 7.85 5.14
CA PHE A 243 6.41 7.94 4.75
C PHE A 243 6.84 9.33 4.27
N LEU A 244 5.92 10.16 3.75
CA LEU A 244 6.26 11.50 3.23
C LEU A 244 5.60 12.64 4.03
N GLY A 245 4.65 12.34 4.92
CA GLY A 245 3.95 13.33 5.73
C GLY A 245 2.58 13.77 5.18
N PRO A 246 1.85 14.58 5.96
CA PRO A 246 0.58 15.17 5.56
C PRO A 246 0.78 16.33 4.58
N GLY A 247 -0.28 16.70 3.85
CA GLY A 247 -0.25 17.83 2.92
C GLY A 247 0.56 17.59 1.65
N GLY A 248 0.85 16.33 1.31
CA GLY A 248 1.71 15.97 0.19
C GLY A 248 3.14 16.47 0.38
N LEU A 249 3.79 16.92 -0.68
CA LEU A 249 5.17 17.41 -0.62
C LEU A 249 5.29 18.88 -0.15
N SER A 250 4.18 19.51 0.24
CA SER A 250 4.21 20.82 0.92
C SER A 250 4.59 20.69 2.41
N GLY A 251 4.56 19.48 2.97
CA GLY A 251 4.81 19.21 4.39
C GLY A 251 3.84 19.91 5.33
N GLY A 252 2.61 20.20 4.88
CA GLY A 252 1.64 21.00 5.64
C GLY A 252 2.08 22.43 5.89
N GLY A 253 2.98 22.98 5.05
CA GLY A 253 3.54 24.31 5.19
C GLY A 253 4.82 24.39 6.05
N GLN A 254 5.37 23.26 6.48
CA GLN A 254 6.63 23.19 7.23
C GLN A 254 7.74 22.51 6.41
N VAL A 255 8.53 23.32 5.71
CA VAL A 255 9.69 22.84 4.92
C VAL A 255 10.69 22.12 5.83
N GLY A 256 11.14 20.93 5.44
CA GLY A 256 12.13 20.14 6.17
C GLY A 256 11.62 19.38 7.40
N ALA A 257 10.34 19.51 7.77
CA ALA A 257 9.74 18.69 8.83
C ALA A 257 9.58 17.22 8.40
N TRP A 258 9.49 16.98 7.10
CA TRP A 258 9.28 15.67 6.49
C TRP A 258 10.41 15.30 5.54
N PRO A 259 10.56 14.01 5.18
CA PRO A 259 11.71 13.52 4.43
C PRO A 259 11.91 14.18 3.08
N ALA A 260 10.83 14.61 2.42
CA ALA A 260 10.85 15.29 1.14
C ALA A 260 10.15 16.64 1.24
N SER A 261 10.66 17.65 0.53
CA SER A 261 10.04 18.96 0.40
C SER A 261 10.14 19.43 -1.05
N LEU A 262 9.01 19.81 -1.63
CA LEU A 262 8.95 20.32 -3.00
C LEU A 262 9.24 21.83 -3.03
N PHE A 263 10.11 22.24 -3.93
CA PHE A 263 10.42 23.64 -4.24
C PHE A 263 9.94 23.93 -5.66
N GLU A 264 8.83 24.66 -5.77
CA GLU A 264 8.15 24.95 -7.05
C GLU A 264 9.10 25.56 -8.07
N GLY A 265 9.07 25.02 -9.29
CA GLY A 265 9.95 25.41 -10.41
C GLY A 265 11.40 24.97 -10.27
N ILE A 266 11.82 24.42 -9.13
CA ILE A 266 13.20 24.04 -8.85
C ILE A 266 13.35 22.53 -8.85
N GLY A 267 12.83 21.85 -7.83
CA GLY A 267 13.05 20.42 -7.61
C GLY A 267 12.47 19.95 -6.28
N ILE A 268 12.76 18.70 -5.92
CA ILE A 268 12.36 18.13 -4.62
C ILE A 268 13.64 17.87 -3.83
N ALA A 269 13.76 18.50 -2.67
CA ALA A 269 14.84 18.20 -1.74
C ALA A 269 14.39 17.01 -0.87
N LEU A 270 15.21 15.98 -0.83
CA LEU A 270 15.04 14.79 0.00
C LEU A 270 16.14 14.78 1.06
N ARG A 271 15.84 14.38 2.28
CA ARG A 271 16.88 14.18 3.29
C ARG A 271 17.89 13.14 2.83
N ALA A 272 19.18 13.43 3.02
CA ALA A 272 20.25 12.50 2.67
C ALA A 272 20.13 11.17 3.44
N ASP A 273 19.62 11.20 4.67
CA ASP A 273 19.35 10.04 5.52
C ASP A 273 17.96 9.39 5.28
N ALA A 274 17.24 9.77 4.21
CA ALA A 274 15.95 9.19 3.91
C ALA A 274 16.02 7.67 3.75
N THR A 275 15.11 6.97 4.41
CA THR A 275 15.07 5.49 4.42
C THR A 275 14.69 4.93 3.04
N PRO A 276 15.00 3.64 2.77
CA PRO A 276 14.55 2.98 1.53
C PRO A 276 13.04 3.12 1.30
N SER A 277 12.22 2.99 2.36
CA SER A 277 10.76 3.13 2.28
C SER A 277 10.32 4.55 1.91
N GLN A 278 10.99 5.57 2.45
CA GLN A 278 10.70 6.98 2.10
C GLN A 278 11.05 7.28 0.64
N ARG A 279 12.19 6.76 0.15
CA ARG A 279 12.60 6.87 -1.25
C ARG A 279 11.63 6.13 -2.18
N ALA A 280 11.24 4.91 -1.82
CA ALA A 280 10.26 4.13 -2.57
C ALA A 280 8.89 4.84 -2.63
N MET A 281 8.49 5.52 -1.55
CA MET A 281 7.24 6.27 -1.52
C MET A 281 7.28 7.53 -2.39
N LEU A 282 8.39 8.28 -2.38
CA LEU A 282 8.56 9.43 -3.28
C LEU A 282 8.53 8.99 -4.75
N ARG A 283 9.20 7.87 -5.06
CA ARG A 283 9.13 7.24 -6.38
C ARG A 283 7.70 6.83 -6.74
N CYS A 284 6.95 6.22 -5.82
CA CYS A 284 5.54 5.84 -6.03
C CYS A 284 4.70 7.05 -6.44
N LEU A 285 4.82 8.16 -5.71
CA LEU A 285 4.10 9.39 -6.03
C LEU A 285 4.47 9.90 -7.44
N SER A 286 5.76 9.90 -7.77
CA SER A 286 6.25 10.23 -9.12
C SER A 286 5.68 9.28 -10.18
N ASP A 287 5.65 7.98 -9.94
CA ASP A 287 5.15 6.98 -10.87
C ASP A 287 3.63 7.12 -11.10
N VAL A 288 2.86 7.45 -10.06
CA VAL A 288 1.43 7.74 -10.14
C VAL A 288 1.18 9.04 -10.91
N LEU A 289 1.82 10.14 -10.51
CA LEU A 289 1.60 11.44 -11.15
C LEU A 289 2.15 11.49 -12.57
N GLY A 290 3.21 10.74 -12.87
CA GLY A 290 3.73 10.54 -14.22
C GLY A 290 2.76 9.78 -15.14
N ARG A 291 1.81 9.03 -14.60
CA ARG A 291 0.78 8.29 -15.35
C ARG A 291 -0.60 8.96 -15.31
N PHE A 292 -0.73 10.05 -14.57
CA PHE A 292 -2.01 10.69 -14.29
C PHE A 292 -2.50 11.53 -15.49
N PRO A 293 -3.64 11.19 -16.12
CA PRO A 293 -4.17 11.92 -17.27
C PRO A 293 -4.38 13.41 -17.01
N GLU A 294 -4.23 14.24 -18.05
CA GLU A 294 -4.34 15.71 -17.95
C GLU A 294 -5.77 16.19 -17.66
N ASP A 295 -6.75 15.46 -18.15
CA ASP A 295 -8.19 15.74 -18.04
C ASP A 295 -8.82 15.19 -16.75
N TRP A 296 -8.05 14.52 -15.89
CA TRP A 296 -8.54 13.98 -14.61
C TRP A 296 -8.29 14.94 -13.45
N SER A 297 -9.17 14.87 -12.44
CA SER A 297 -8.98 15.54 -11.17
C SER A 297 -8.50 14.55 -10.12
N ALA A 298 -7.60 14.97 -9.24
CA ALA A 298 -7.14 14.16 -8.12
C ALA A 298 -7.87 14.55 -6.83
N SER A 299 -8.18 13.56 -6.00
CA SER A 299 -8.89 13.70 -4.73
C SER A 299 -7.99 13.16 -3.61
N PRO A 300 -7.25 14.03 -2.89
CA PRO A 300 -6.52 13.66 -1.69
C PRO A 300 -7.44 13.06 -0.63
N ILE A 301 -6.91 12.24 0.28
CA ILE A 301 -7.70 11.64 1.38
C ILE A 301 -8.19 12.68 2.39
N GLY A 302 -7.57 13.85 2.39
CA GLY A 302 -7.98 15.03 3.13
C GLY A 302 -7.40 15.11 4.56
N PRO A 303 -7.33 16.32 5.14
CA PRO A 303 -6.58 16.57 6.38
C PRO A 303 -7.02 15.74 7.59
N LYS A 304 -8.33 15.43 7.68
CA LYS A 304 -8.86 14.59 8.76
C LYS A 304 -8.29 13.17 8.69
N ALA A 305 -8.29 12.57 7.49
CA ALA A 305 -7.75 11.24 7.28
C ALA A 305 -6.24 11.20 7.52
N GLU A 306 -5.51 12.21 7.03
CA GLU A 306 -4.07 12.36 7.28
C GLU A 306 -3.76 12.42 8.80
N ALA A 307 -4.49 13.24 9.55
CA ALA A 307 -4.31 13.36 11.00
C ALA A 307 -4.61 12.04 11.76
N GLU A 308 -5.61 11.27 11.32
CA GLU A 308 -5.93 9.97 11.90
C GLU A 308 -4.84 8.92 11.67
N LEU A 309 -4.03 9.05 10.61
CA LEU A 309 -2.93 8.17 10.29
C LEU A 309 -1.67 8.50 11.11
N LEU A 310 -1.41 9.78 11.36
CA LEU A 310 -0.24 10.24 12.13
C LEU A 310 -0.35 10.00 13.65
N ASN A 311 -1.57 10.06 14.19
CA ASN A 311 -1.83 9.85 15.63
C ASN A 311 -1.93 8.37 16.04
N TRP A 312 -1.47 7.45 15.20
CA TRP A 312 -1.69 6.01 15.36
C TRP A 312 -0.54 5.31 16.11
N ASP A 313 -0.88 4.46 17.08
CA ASP A 313 0.01 3.49 17.72
C ASP A 313 0.76 2.52 16.77
N ALA A 314 0.26 2.23 15.56
CA ALA A 314 1.00 1.45 14.55
C ALA A 314 2.18 2.25 13.97
N GLU A 315 2.04 3.58 13.87
CA GLU A 315 3.12 4.48 13.48
C GLU A 315 4.14 4.62 14.61
N LYS A 316 3.69 4.73 15.87
CA LYS A 316 4.61 4.67 17.03
C LYS A 316 5.42 3.38 17.06
N TYR A 317 4.83 2.25 16.68
CA TYR A 317 5.52 0.97 16.59
C TYR A 317 6.45 0.86 15.36
N ARG A 318 6.03 1.39 14.21
CA ARG A 318 6.86 1.42 12.98
C ARG A 318 8.05 2.37 13.11
N GLN A 319 7.86 3.53 13.73
CA GLN A 319 8.93 4.44 14.14
C GLN A 319 9.89 3.77 15.13
N ALA A 320 9.38 2.99 16.09
CA ALA A 320 10.22 2.22 17.00
C ALA A 320 11.05 1.14 16.29
N LEU A 321 10.56 0.56 15.19
CA LEU A 321 11.31 -0.37 14.33
C LEU A 321 12.35 0.34 13.46
N ALA A 322 12.01 1.51 12.89
CA ALA A 322 12.94 2.32 12.09
C ALA A 322 14.08 2.94 12.93
N SER A 323 13.90 3.03 14.25
CA SER A 323 14.92 3.48 15.20
C SER A 323 15.82 2.36 15.77
N ARG A 324 15.65 1.11 15.32
CA ARG A 324 16.57 0.02 15.72
C ARG A 324 17.85 0.09 14.88
N PRO A 325 19.03 0.04 15.53
CA PRO A 325 20.34 0.19 14.87
C PRO A 325 20.65 -0.94 13.90
#